data_AF-A0A538CR95-F1
#
_entry.id   AF-A0A538CR95-F1
#
_cell.length_a   1.000
_cell.length_b   1.000
_cell.length_c   1.000
_cell.angle_alpha   90.00
_cell.angle_beta   90.00
_cell.angle_gamma   90.00
#
_symmetry.space_group_name_H-M   'P 1'
#
loop_
_entity.id
_entity.type
_entity.pdbx_description
1 polymer ?
#
loop_
_entity_poly.entity_id
_entity_poly.type
_entity_poly.pdbx_seq_one_letter_code
_entity_poly.pdbx_strand_id
1 'polypeptide(L)'
;MTVVPLRLRTLGRRATLDAALAEGADPASDPLLALRADQLTSRATRHAIARTIRSLLDAAEEPMLGSRPPLQGKDVLAARGELLAIAGRLDGPERMSPQAVALAAQLVWDCASPVYAAGDFSVWEWARAIAA
;
A
#
# COMPACT_ATOMS: atom_id res chain seq x y z
N MET A 1 2.93 -8.97 31.65
CA MET A 1 4.12 -8.78 30.77
C MET A 1 3.85 -9.48 29.45
N THR A 2 3.26 -8.78 28.48
CA THR A 2 2.85 -9.38 27.21
C THR A 2 4.08 -9.48 26.30
N VAL A 3 4.54 -10.69 26.04
CA VAL A 3 5.58 -10.95 25.04
C VAL A 3 4.99 -10.65 23.66
N VAL A 4 5.22 -9.44 23.18
CA VAL A 4 4.91 -9.05 21.80
C VAL A 4 5.88 -9.82 20.90
N PRO A 5 5.41 -10.71 20.01
CA PRO A 5 6.28 -11.44 19.10
C PRO A 5 7.14 -10.48 18.29
N LEU A 6 8.41 -10.83 18.07
CA LEU A 6 9.40 -10.02 17.34
C LEU A 6 8.89 -9.51 15.98
N ARG A 7 7.99 -10.25 15.32
CA ARG A 7 7.32 -9.83 14.08
C ARG A 7 6.44 -8.59 14.24
N LEU A 8 5.70 -8.46 15.35
CA LEU A 8 4.87 -7.27 15.61
C LEU A 8 5.72 -6.04 15.95
N ARG A 9 6.86 -6.24 16.65
CA ARG A 9 7.81 -5.15 16.93
C ARG A 9 8.53 -4.66 15.68
N THR A 10 8.90 -5.55 14.75
CA THR A 10 9.50 -5.16 13.47
C THR A 10 8.48 -4.56 12.50
N LEU A 11 7.22 -5.02 12.55
CA LEU A 11 6.12 -4.41 11.80
C LEU A 11 5.83 -2.97 12.24
N GLY A 12 5.84 -2.69 13.54
CA GLY A 12 5.63 -1.32 14.04
C GLY A 12 6.64 -0.31 13.46
N ARG A 13 7.93 -0.66 13.43
CA ARG A 13 8.97 0.23 12.89
C ARG A 13 8.86 0.40 11.37
N ARG A 14 8.49 -0.66 10.63
CA ARG A 14 8.27 -0.57 9.18
C ARG A 14 7.06 0.30 8.86
N ALA A 15 5.95 0.11 9.58
CA ALA A 15 4.74 0.91 9.41
C ALA A 15 5.02 2.40 9.67
N THR A 16 5.78 2.75 10.71
CA THR A 16 6.17 4.14 10.97
C THR A 16 7.03 4.75 9.87
N LEU A 17 8.02 4.01 9.35
CA LEU A 17 8.87 4.51 8.26
C LEU A 17 8.08 4.63 6.93
N ASP A 18 7.17 3.69 6.65
CA ASP A 18 6.30 3.76 5.48
C ASP A 18 5.35 4.95 5.58
N ALA A 19 4.77 5.21 6.77
CA ALA A 19 3.94 6.38 7.01
C ALA A 19 4.72 7.69 6.84
N ALA A 20 5.91 7.80 7.41
CA ALA A 20 6.75 8.99 7.24
C ALA A 20 7.09 9.24 5.77
N LEU A 21 7.44 8.21 5.00
CA LEU A 21 7.71 8.33 3.57
C LEU A 21 6.45 8.71 2.78
N ALA A 22 5.29 8.17 3.14
CA ALA A 22 4.00 8.51 2.52
C ALA A 22 3.58 9.97 2.80
N GLU A 23 3.89 10.48 3.99
CA GLU A 23 3.73 11.89 4.38
C GLU A 23 4.72 12.83 3.67
N GLY A 24 5.72 12.27 2.96
CA GLY A 24 6.69 13.04 2.17
C GLY A 24 7.97 13.37 2.92
N ALA A 25 8.31 12.65 3.99
CA ALA A 25 9.60 12.80 4.66
C ALA A 25 10.75 12.57 3.68
N ASP A 26 11.76 13.44 3.73
CA ASP A 26 12.95 13.33 2.88
C ASP A 26 13.77 12.08 3.27
N PRO A 27 13.96 11.09 2.36
CA PRO A 27 14.77 9.92 2.64
C PRO A 27 16.21 10.23 3.06
N ALA A 28 16.77 11.38 2.64
CA ALA A 28 18.13 11.77 2.99
C ALA A 28 18.28 12.27 4.44
N SER A 29 17.16 12.55 5.12
CA SER A 29 17.17 13.09 6.49
C SER A 29 17.50 12.06 7.58
N ASP A 30 17.28 10.77 7.31
CA ASP A 30 17.55 9.67 8.24
C ASP A 30 18.04 8.43 7.45
N PRO A 31 19.20 7.83 7.79
CA PRO A 31 19.68 6.60 7.17
C PRO A 31 18.65 5.45 7.13
N LEU A 32 17.74 5.38 8.10
CA LEU A 32 16.65 4.40 8.14
C LEU A 32 15.57 4.69 7.09
N LEU A 33 15.25 5.97 6.86
CA LEU A 33 14.33 6.39 5.80
C LEU A 33 14.96 6.13 4.42
N ALA A 34 16.25 6.43 4.24
CA ALA A 34 16.99 6.11 3.02
C ALA A 34 16.95 4.61 2.70
N LEU A 35 17.33 3.78 3.68
CA LEU A 35 17.31 2.32 3.52
C LEU A 35 15.90 1.80 3.20
N ARG A 36 14.87 2.37 3.84
CA ARG A 36 13.50 1.95 3.60
C ARG A 36 12.99 2.40 2.23
N ALA A 37 13.33 3.60 1.79
CA ALA A 37 13.03 4.11 0.46
C ALA A 37 13.62 3.21 -0.63
N ASP A 38 14.87 2.75 -0.47
CA ASP A 38 15.50 1.80 -1.40
C ASP A 38 14.76 0.45 -1.41
N GLN A 39 14.38 -0.07 -0.24
CA GLN A 39 13.61 -1.31 -0.15
C GLN A 39 12.23 -1.21 -0.81
N LEU A 40 11.52 -0.11 -0.58
CA LEU A 40 10.20 0.14 -1.19
C LEU A 40 10.31 0.27 -2.70
N THR A 41 11.26 1.07 -3.18
CA THR A 41 11.44 1.32 -4.62
C THR A 41 12.09 0.16 -5.38
N SER A 42 12.58 -0.87 -4.68
CA SER A 42 13.09 -2.08 -5.30
C SER A 42 12.04 -2.75 -6.21
N ARG A 43 12.51 -3.34 -7.32
CA ARG A 43 11.65 -4.04 -8.28
C ARG A 43 10.80 -5.13 -7.60
N ALA A 44 11.41 -5.90 -6.70
CA ALA A 44 10.71 -6.99 -6.01
C ALA A 44 9.54 -6.48 -5.17
N THR A 45 9.74 -5.40 -4.40
CA THR A 45 8.69 -4.81 -3.56
C THR A 45 7.57 -4.21 -4.40
N ARG A 46 7.90 -3.45 -5.44
CA ARG A 46 6.91 -2.87 -6.35
C ARG A 46 6.05 -3.93 -7.03
N HIS A 47 6.66 -5.02 -7.52
CA HIS A 47 5.96 -6.16 -8.10
C HIS A 47 5.04 -6.86 -7.10
N ALA A 48 5.47 -6.96 -5.84
CA ALA A 48 4.62 -7.51 -4.78
C ALA A 48 3.39 -6.64 -4.53
N ILE A 49 3.54 -5.32 -4.49
CA ILE A 49 2.42 -4.38 -4.33
C ILE A 49 1.48 -4.46 -5.54
N ALA A 50 2.00 -4.42 -6.76
CA ALA A 50 1.20 -4.53 -7.98
C ALA A 50 0.38 -5.82 -8.04
N ARG A 51 0.99 -6.95 -7.64
CA ARG A 51 0.29 -8.24 -7.55
C ARG A 51 -0.82 -8.20 -6.52
N THR A 52 -0.57 -7.64 -5.34
CA THR A 52 -1.60 -7.50 -4.30
C THR A 52 -2.77 -6.64 -4.78
N ILE A 53 -2.52 -5.53 -5.48
CA ILE A 53 -3.58 -4.70 -6.07
C ILE A 53 -4.47 -5.53 -7.01
N ARG A 54 -3.88 -6.34 -7.89
CA ARG A 54 -4.66 -7.22 -8.78
C ARG A 54 -5.46 -8.25 -8.00
N SER A 55 -4.85 -8.89 -7.02
CA SER A 55 -5.55 -9.85 -6.16
C SER A 55 -6.71 -9.23 -5.36
N LEU A 56 -6.61 -7.94 -4.98
CA LEU A 56 -7.70 -7.21 -4.35
C LEU A 56 -8.86 -6.97 -5.32
N LEU A 57 -8.57 -6.63 -6.58
CA LEU A 57 -9.58 -6.49 -7.63
C LEU A 57 -10.26 -7.83 -7.91
N ASP A 58 -9.50 -8.91 -8.07
CA ASP A 58 -10.03 -10.26 -8.28
C ASP A 58 -10.93 -10.66 -7.08
N ALA A 59 -10.49 -10.39 -5.85
CA ALA A 59 -11.27 -10.67 -4.65
C ALA A 59 -12.53 -9.81 -4.51
N ALA A 60 -12.54 -8.60 -5.07
CA ALA A 60 -13.71 -7.71 -5.05
C ALA A 60 -14.80 -8.15 -6.05
N GLU A 61 -14.43 -8.87 -7.11
CA GLU A 61 -15.36 -9.45 -8.09
C GLU A 61 -16.04 -10.74 -7.56
N GLU A 62 -15.42 -11.43 -6.59
CA GLU A 62 -15.99 -12.64 -6.00
C GLU A 62 -17.10 -12.34 -4.96
N PRO A 63 -18.19 -13.13 -4.93
CA PRO A 63 -19.16 -13.07 -3.84
C PRO A 63 -18.47 -13.35 -2.50
N MET A 64 -18.76 -12.55 -1.46
CA MET A 64 -18.18 -12.74 -0.13
C MET A 64 -18.67 -14.05 0.51
N LEU A 65 -17.98 -15.15 0.22
CA LEU A 65 -18.21 -16.46 0.83
C LEU A 65 -17.16 -16.66 1.94
N GLY A 66 -17.58 -16.55 3.21
CA GLY A 66 -16.78 -16.88 4.39
C GLY A 66 -16.10 -15.70 5.10
N SER A 67 -15.16 -16.02 6.02
CA SER A 67 -14.48 -15.06 6.91
C SER A 67 -13.25 -14.43 6.25
N ARG A 68 -13.44 -13.72 5.13
CA ARG A 68 -12.38 -12.88 4.54
C ARG A 68 -12.27 -11.56 5.33
N PRO A 69 -11.10 -10.89 5.33
CA PRO A 69 -11.01 -9.52 5.82
C PRO A 69 -12.09 -8.66 5.15
N PRO A 70 -12.69 -7.70 5.86
CA PRO A 70 -13.64 -6.79 5.24
C PRO A 70 -12.95 -6.10 4.06
N LEU A 71 -13.46 -6.31 2.86
CA LEU A 71 -12.99 -5.67 1.64
C LEU A 71 -14.10 -4.72 1.20
N GLN A 72 -13.79 -3.45 0.98
CA GLN A 72 -14.74 -2.46 0.47
C GLN A 72 -14.95 -2.68 -1.04
N GLY A 73 -15.49 -3.85 -1.42
CA GLY A 73 -15.51 -4.35 -2.80
C GLY A 73 -16.16 -3.37 -3.78
N LYS A 74 -17.23 -2.68 -3.38
CA LYS A 74 -17.86 -1.64 -4.22
C LYS A 74 -16.92 -0.48 -4.52
N ASP A 75 -16.21 0.03 -3.52
CA ASP A 75 -15.29 1.16 -3.68
C ASP A 75 -14.02 0.75 -4.42
N VAL A 76 -13.53 -0.46 -4.16
CA VAL A 76 -12.41 -1.08 -4.89
C VAL A 76 -12.73 -1.22 -6.38
N LEU A 77 -13.93 -1.72 -6.72
CA LEU A 77 -14.36 -1.85 -8.12
C LEU A 77 -14.64 -0.50 -8.77
N ALA A 78 -15.14 0.49 -8.01
CA ALA A 78 -15.34 1.85 -8.51
C ALA A 78 -14.01 2.52 -8.91
N ALA A 79 -12.90 2.20 -8.23
CA ALA A 79 -11.55 2.70 -8.53
C ALA A 79 -10.70 1.74 -9.39
N ARG A 80 -11.32 0.78 -10.07
CA ARG A 80 -10.62 -0.30 -10.81
C ARG A 80 -9.61 0.22 -11.83
N GLY A 81 -9.98 1.25 -12.58
CA GLY A 81 -9.12 1.82 -13.62
C GLY A 81 -7.82 2.39 -13.04
N GLU A 82 -7.95 3.12 -11.95
CA GLU A 82 -6.87 3.81 -11.26
C GLU A 82 -5.94 2.80 -10.56
N LEU A 83 -6.52 1.81 -9.90
CA LEU A 83 -5.78 0.72 -9.27
C LEU A 83 -4.96 -0.08 -10.30
N LEU A 84 -5.54 -0.39 -11.46
CA LEU A 84 -4.80 -1.04 -12.55
C LEU A 84 -3.70 -0.16 -13.13
N ALA A 85 -3.93 1.15 -13.25
CA ALA A 85 -2.91 2.10 -13.70
C ALA A 85 -1.71 2.14 -12.72
N ILE A 86 -1.99 2.16 -11.40
CA ILE A 86 -0.96 2.08 -10.36
C ILE A 86 -0.20 0.76 -10.45
N ALA A 87 -0.89 -0.38 -10.56
CA ALA A 87 -0.27 -1.68 -10.70
C ALA A 87 0.62 -1.76 -11.97
N GLY A 88 0.20 -1.15 -13.07
CA GLY A 88 0.97 -1.03 -14.30
C GLY A 88 2.27 -0.22 -14.10
N ARG A 89 2.18 0.95 -13.46
CA ARG A 89 3.37 1.77 -13.14
C ARG A 89 4.34 1.03 -12.22
N LEU A 90 3.82 0.37 -11.18
CA LEU A 90 4.62 -0.41 -10.24
C LEU A 90 5.39 -1.56 -10.93
N ASP A 91 4.82 -2.22 -11.93
CA ASP A 91 5.50 -3.28 -12.67
C ASP A 91 6.45 -2.78 -13.77
N GLY A 92 6.19 -1.57 -14.28
CA GLY A 92 6.93 -0.92 -15.35
C GLY A 92 8.40 -0.62 -15.02
N PRO A 93 9.23 -0.25 -16.01
CA PRO A 93 10.62 0.13 -15.78
C PRO A 93 10.78 1.55 -15.19
N GLU A 94 9.73 2.36 -15.20
CA GLU A 94 9.74 3.75 -14.75
C GLU A 94 10.12 3.85 -13.27
N ARG A 95 10.90 4.88 -12.91
CA ARG A 95 11.22 5.17 -11.51
C ARG A 95 10.00 5.80 -10.85
N MET A 96 9.64 5.30 -9.68
CA MET A 96 8.61 5.90 -8.83
C MET A 96 9.27 6.55 -7.61
N SER A 97 8.71 7.66 -7.14
CA SER A 97 9.18 8.28 -5.91
C SER A 97 8.97 7.34 -4.71
N PRO A 98 9.83 7.38 -3.68
CA PRO A 98 9.62 6.61 -2.45
C PRO A 98 8.25 6.89 -1.82
N GLN A 99 7.79 8.14 -1.86
CA GLN A 99 6.48 8.54 -1.36
C GLN A 99 5.33 7.82 -2.08
N ALA A 100 5.33 7.80 -3.41
CA ALA A 100 4.28 7.13 -4.18
C ALA A 100 4.24 5.62 -3.90
N VAL A 101 5.41 4.98 -3.77
CA VAL A 101 5.47 3.55 -3.43
C VAL A 101 5.07 3.29 -1.97
N ALA A 102 5.38 4.19 -1.04
CA ALA A 102 4.95 4.11 0.35
C ALA A 102 3.42 4.23 0.48
N LEU A 103 2.80 5.19 -0.22
CA LEU A 103 1.34 5.31 -0.30
C LEU A 103 0.70 4.04 -0.87
N ALA A 104 1.28 3.47 -1.94
CA ALA A 104 0.80 2.22 -2.52
C ALA A 104 0.97 1.02 -1.56
N ALA A 105 2.05 0.99 -0.77
CA ALA A 105 2.28 -0.02 0.26
C ALA A 105 1.24 0.08 1.40
N GLN A 106 0.96 1.29 1.87
CA GLN A 106 -0.10 1.54 2.87
C GLN A 106 -1.47 1.10 2.34
N LEU A 107 -1.78 1.43 1.07
CA LEU A 107 -3.02 1.01 0.43
C LEU A 107 -3.27 -0.49 0.52
N VAL A 108 -2.23 -1.32 0.34
CA VAL A 108 -2.40 -2.78 0.26
C VAL A 108 -2.14 -3.50 1.58
N TRP A 109 -1.32 -2.95 2.48
CA TRP A 109 -0.85 -3.64 3.68
C TRP A 109 -1.37 -3.05 4.99
N ASP A 110 -1.92 -1.83 4.98
CA ASP A 110 -2.54 -1.25 6.17
C ASP A 110 -4.01 -1.64 6.24
N CYS A 111 -4.43 -2.32 7.31
CA CYS A 111 -5.83 -2.68 7.55
C CYS A 111 -6.74 -1.46 7.79
N ALA A 112 -6.17 -0.29 8.08
CA ALA A 112 -6.92 0.97 8.19
C ALA A 112 -7.11 1.67 6.84
N SER A 113 -6.58 1.12 5.74
CA SER A 113 -6.80 1.66 4.41
C SER A 113 -8.28 1.63 3.99
N PRO A 114 -8.73 2.55 3.12
CA PRO A 114 -10.01 2.46 2.41
C PRO A 114 -10.28 1.16 1.66
N VAL A 115 -9.26 0.32 1.41
CA VAL A 115 -9.48 -1.02 0.85
C VAL A 115 -10.18 -1.92 1.88
N TYR A 116 -9.83 -1.80 3.17
CA TYR A 116 -10.33 -2.69 4.21
C TYR A 116 -11.31 -2.03 5.19
N ALA A 117 -11.16 -0.72 5.45
CA ALA A 117 -11.96 0.03 6.42
C ALA A 117 -12.64 1.23 5.76
N ALA A 118 -13.92 1.45 6.07
CA ALA A 118 -14.58 2.70 5.75
C ALA A 118 -13.98 3.84 6.60
N GLY A 119 -13.60 4.95 5.98
CA GLY A 119 -12.94 6.07 6.64
C GLY A 119 -13.12 7.38 5.86
N ASP A 120 -12.36 8.41 6.25
CA ASP A 120 -12.50 9.77 5.72
C ASP A 120 -12.07 9.93 4.25
N PHE A 121 -11.30 8.97 3.71
CA PHE A 121 -10.80 8.99 2.33
C PHE A 121 -11.34 7.80 1.54
N SER A 122 -11.72 8.04 0.30
CA SER A 122 -12.10 7.00 -0.66
C SER A 122 -10.87 6.35 -1.32
N VAL A 123 -11.05 5.13 -1.87
CA VAL A 123 -10.00 4.45 -2.66
C VAL A 123 -9.52 5.33 -3.82
N TRP A 124 -10.43 6.11 -4.43
CA TRP A 124 -10.14 7.03 -5.52
C TRP A 124 -9.19 8.18 -5.12
N GLU A 125 -9.48 8.86 -4.02
CA GLU A 125 -8.66 10.00 -3.56
C GLU A 125 -7.23 9.57 -3.27
N TRP A 126 -7.09 8.37 -2.72
CA TRP A 126 -5.78 7.79 -2.47
C TRP A 126 -5.06 7.35 -3.73
N ALA A 127 -5.78 6.75 -4.69
CA ALA A 127 -5.21 6.41 -5.98
C ALA A 127 -4.67 7.66 -6.70
N ARG A 128 -5.36 8.80 -6.57
CA ARG A 128 -4.88 10.10 -7.08
C ARG A 128 -3.61 10.57 -6.39
N ALA A 129 -3.49 10.41 -5.07
CA ALA A 129 -2.29 10.77 -4.32
C ALA A 129 -1.07 9.93 -4.72
N ILE A 130 -1.27 8.65 -5.07
CA ILE A 130 -0.21 7.77 -5.59
C ILE A 130 0.18 8.16 -7.03
N ALA A 131 -0.79 8.65 -7.80
CA ALA A 131 -0.58 8.98 -9.21
C ALA A 131 0.15 10.31 -9.44
N ALA A 132 0.02 11.26 -8.50
CA ALA A 132 0.70 12.55 -8.50
C ALA A 132 2.23 12.43 -8.46
#